data_AF-A0A137P692-F1
#
_entry.id   AF-A0A137P692-F1
#
_cell.length_a   1.000
_cell.length_b   1.000
_cell.length_c   1.000
_cell.angle_alpha   90.00
_cell.angle_beta   90.00
_cell.angle_gamma   90.00
#
_symmetry.space_group_name_H-M   'P 1'
#
loop_
_entity.id
_entity.type
_entity.pdbx_description
1 polymer ?
#
loop_
_entity_poly.entity_id
_entity_poly.type
_entity_poly.pdbx_seq_one_letter_code
_entity_poly.pdbx_strand_id
1 'polypeptide(L)'
;MSQEPSYFDRMKMGFVMGGVVGGCMGFVIGSFTVLNYGPGPGGYMRTIGRHMLNSGGMFSVIMSFGSLIRNEEQFKLQNNIYKRNYPVSKPLNYKKVLIGGGLGLLGVYTTVNAFNLNNAPGIQLEAKHPQSNEENIIESCTGLSYPRYIQPLKESPNSTFQLVGCGVRKVTFMGFTAYSIGIYINNEHLNKLLNNSKWKNFNKQEFLNNNDYNEELIQDLISNNYEFLIQIIPVRNTNGSHIKGGLIRSLQYQLNQQKQDLSTHDLQDIETSINEFGQTFPKGMIEIYSKLNFIKLIKTNNSEPIVMVTQDNNLRGYVDNQWIINNLLRAYLSGKKLISQENFIIR
;
A
#
# COMPACT_ATOMS: atom_id res chain seq x y z
N MET A 1 -11.32 1.34 -40.94
CA MET A 1 -9.95 0.87 -40.64
C MET A 1 -9.20 2.02 -39.96
N SER A 2 -9.11 2.00 -38.63
CA SER A 2 -8.33 2.98 -37.87
C SER A 2 -6.85 2.62 -37.99
N GLN A 3 -6.06 3.45 -38.66
CA GLN A 3 -4.61 3.27 -38.74
C GLN A 3 -4.01 3.40 -37.33
N GLU A 4 -3.19 2.43 -36.91
CA GLU A 4 -2.46 2.53 -35.66
C GLU A 4 -1.44 3.69 -35.75
N PRO A 5 -1.38 4.58 -34.73
CA PRO A 5 -0.49 5.74 -34.80
C PRO A 5 0.97 5.30 -34.76
N SER A 6 1.80 5.91 -35.62
CA SER A 6 3.24 5.66 -35.73
C SER A 6 3.97 5.99 -34.43
N TYR A 7 5.14 5.39 -34.19
CA TYR A 7 5.99 5.66 -33.02
C TYR A 7 6.26 7.17 -32.84
N PHE A 8 6.47 7.86 -33.96
CA PHE A 8 6.71 9.30 -33.95
C PHE A 8 5.45 10.11 -33.62
N ASP A 9 4.27 9.64 -34.05
CA ASP A 9 3.00 10.30 -33.73
C ASP A 9 2.64 10.15 -32.26
N ARG A 10 2.93 8.97 -31.68
CA ARG A 10 2.76 8.74 -30.23
C ARG A 10 3.72 9.58 -29.40
N MET A 11 4.98 9.68 -29.84
CA MET A 11 5.98 10.54 -29.21
C MET A 11 5.55 12.01 -29.22
N LYS A 12 5.01 12.48 -30.36
CA LYS A 12 4.43 13.83 -30.48
C LYS A 12 3.21 14.01 -29.56
N MET A 13 2.31 13.04 -29.51
CA MET A 13 1.14 13.11 -28.60
C MET A 13 1.58 13.17 -27.13
N GLY A 14 2.57 12.37 -26.73
CA GLY A 14 3.15 12.41 -25.39
C GLY A 14 3.83 13.74 -25.08
N PHE A 15 4.57 14.29 -26.04
CA PHE A 15 5.19 15.61 -25.92
C PHE A 15 4.17 16.73 -25.74
N VAL A 16 3.13 16.76 -26.58
CA VAL A 16 2.08 17.79 -26.52
C VAL A 16 1.28 17.69 -25.23
N MET A 17 0.86 16.48 -24.85
CA MET A 17 0.11 16.25 -23.60
C MET A 17 0.95 16.63 -22.38
N GLY A 18 2.23 16.23 -22.35
CA GLY A 18 3.15 16.60 -21.27
C GLY A 18 3.41 18.11 -21.18
N GLY A 19 3.48 18.80 -22.31
CA GLY A 19 3.68 20.25 -22.37
C GLY A 19 2.49 21.03 -21.83
N VAL A 20 1.27 20.62 -22.20
CA VAL A 20 0.04 21.27 -21.71
C VAL A 20 -0.12 21.05 -20.20
N VAL A 21 0.01 19.81 -19.72
CA VAL A 21 -0.12 19.48 -18.29
C VAL A 21 0.98 20.19 -17.46
N GLY A 22 2.22 20.13 -17.93
CA GLY A 22 3.33 20.82 -17.28
C GLY A 22 3.12 22.32 -17.23
N GLY A 23 2.70 22.94 -18.33
CA GLY A 23 2.38 24.37 -18.38
C GLY A 23 1.30 24.80 -17.39
N CYS A 24 0.23 24.02 -17.25
CA CYS A 24 -0.82 24.28 -16.25
C CYS A 24 -0.31 24.16 -14.82
N MET A 25 0.50 23.13 -14.51
CA MET A 25 1.08 22.98 -13.17
C MET A 25 2.06 24.12 -12.84
N GLY A 26 2.89 24.52 -13.80
CA GLY A 26 3.79 25.67 -13.67
C GLY A 26 3.06 27.00 -13.50
N PHE A 27 1.86 27.15 -14.06
CA PHE A 27 1.03 28.33 -13.83
C PHE A 27 0.52 28.39 -12.39
N VAL A 28 0.04 27.27 -11.83
CA VAL A 28 -0.43 27.19 -10.44
C VAL A 28 0.71 27.48 -9.46
N ILE A 29 1.85 26.79 -9.61
CA ILE A 29 3.02 27.00 -8.76
C ILE A 29 3.57 28.42 -8.93
N GLY A 30 3.72 28.89 -10.17
CA GLY A 30 4.23 30.23 -10.46
C GLY A 30 3.36 31.33 -9.86
N SER A 31 2.03 31.20 -9.96
CA SER A 31 1.07 32.14 -9.37
C SER A 31 1.13 32.10 -7.84
N PHE A 32 1.20 30.91 -7.24
CA PHE A 32 1.33 30.74 -5.80
C PHE A 32 2.65 31.34 -5.26
N THR A 33 3.77 31.12 -5.95
CA THR A 33 5.07 31.68 -5.56
C THR A 33 5.05 33.21 -5.58
N VAL A 34 4.48 33.79 -6.63
CA VAL A 34 4.36 35.23 -6.79
C VAL A 34 3.48 35.87 -5.70
N LEU A 35 2.39 35.21 -5.30
CA LEU A 35 1.49 35.72 -4.28
C LEU A 35 2.07 35.65 -2.86
N ASN A 36 2.87 34.63 -2.57
CA ASN A 36 3.42 34.42 -1.23
C ASN A 36 4.80 35.06 -1.00
N TYR A 37 5.63 35.12 -2.04
CA TYR A 37 7.02 35.59 -1.93
C TYR A 37 7.29 36.87 -2.73
N GLY A 38 6.27 37.39 -3.42
CA GLY A 38 6.39 38.55 -4.28
C GLY A 38 6.99 38.24 -5.65
N PRO A 39 6.97 39.22 -6.58
CA PRO A 39 7.57 39.06 -7.89
C PRO A 39 9.10 39.04 -7.73
N GLY A 40 9.75 37.97 -8.21
CA GLY A 40 11.22 37.92 -8.29
C GLY A 40 11.81 39.05 -9.15
N PRO A 41 13.15 39.09 -9.34
CA PRO A 41 13.85 40.20 -9.98
C PRO A 41 13.38 40.54 -11.42
N GLY A 42 12.65 39.61 -12.06
CA GLY A 42 12.12 39.76 -13.40
C GLY A 42 10.66 40.19 -13.50
N GLY A 43 9.98 40.47 -12.38
CA GLY A 43 8.55 40.79 -12.35
C GLY A 43 7.61 39.58 -12.34
N TYR A 44 6.31 39.87 -12.23
CA TYR A 44 5.22 38.88 -12.08
C TYR A 44 5.15 37.89 -13.24
N MET A 45 5.01 38.41 -14.47
CA MET A 45 4.82 37.57 -15.66
C MET A 45 6.04 36.72 -15.99
N ARG A 46 7.25 37.24 -15.76
CA ARG A 46 8.50 36.50 -16.04
C ARG A 46 8.70 35.36 -15.06
N THR A 47 8.32 35.56 -13.79
CA THR A 47 8.40 34.51 -12.77
C THR A 47 7.41 33.38 -13.07
N ILE A 48 6.16 33.71 -13.37
CA ILE A 48 5.12 32.73 -13.74
C ILE A 48 5.51 32.01 -15.02
N GLY A 49 5.89 32.74 -16.07
CA GLY A 49 6.29 32.17 -17.35
C GLY A 49 7.50 31.24 -17.24
N ARG A 50 8.47 31.55 -16.37
CA ARG A 50 9.63 30.68 -16.12
C ARG A 50 9.23 29.37 -15.45
N HIS A 51 8.29 29.40 -14.51
CA HIS A 51 7.74 28.18 -13.92
C HIS A 51 6.96 27.35 -14.94
N MET A 52 6.14 27.98 -15.79
CA MET A 52 5.40 27.32 -16.87
C MET A 52 6.33 26.66 -17.89
N LEU A 53 7.38 27.35 -18.34
CA LEU A 53 8.34 26.81 -19.32
C LEU A 53 9.18 25.66 -18.75
N ASN A 54 9.66 25.81 -17.51
CA ASN A 54 10.49 24.77 -16.88
C ASN A 54 9.70 23.48 -16.63
N SER A 55 8.47 23.60 -16.12
CA SER A 55 7.58 22.45 -15.89
C SER A 55 7.07 21.85 -17.20
N GLY A 56 6.59 22.69 -18.14
CA GLY A 56 6.17 22.26 -19.48
C GLY A 56 7.26 21.49 -20.21
N GLY A 57 8.50 21.99 -20.22
CA GLY A 57 9.63 21.33 -20.86
C GLY A 57 9.94 19.95 -20.27
N MET A 58 10.02 19.84 -18.94
CA MET A 58 10.34 18.58 -18.25
C MET A 58 9.26 17.52 -18.48
N PHE A 59 7.98 17.87 -18.29
CA PHE A 59 6.87 16.93 -18.48
C PHE A 59 6.68 16.52 -19.94
N SER A 60 6.93 17.42 -20.91
CA SER A 60 6.91 17.08 -22.34
C SER A 60 7.91 15.98 -22.69
N VAL A 61 9.13 16.07 -22.16
CA VAL A 61 10.19 15.09 -22.44
C VAL A 61 9.90 13.76 -21.78
N ILE A 62 9.49 13.76 -20.50
CA ILE A 62 9.18 12.52 -19.77
C ILE A 62 8.01 11.78 -20.41
N MET A 63 6.93 12.48 -20.77
CA MET A 63 5.75 11.86 -21.39
C MET A 63 5.99 11.42 -22.84
N SER A 64 6.86 12.13 -23.57
CA SER A 64 7.36 11.71 -24.87
C SER A 64 8.05 10.33 -24.80
N PHE A 65 8.97 10.13 -23.84
CA PHE A 65 9.61 8.83 -23.62
C PHE A 65 8.66 7.76 -23.04
N GLY A 66 7.79 8.15 -22.11
CA GLY A 66 6.78 7.25 -21.53
C GLY A 66 5.84 6.65 -22.59
N SER A 67 5.49 7.45 -23.62
CA SER A 67 4.68 6.99 -24.75
C SER A 67 5.37 5.94 -25.64
N LEU A 68 6.72 5.90 -25.64
CA LEU A 68 7.51 4.92 -26.38
C LEU A 68 7.59 3.58 -25.63
N ILE A 69 7.81 3.61 -24.31
CA ILE A 69 8.02 2.41 -23.48
C ILE A 69 6.73 1.60 -23.28
N ARG A 70 5.55 2.24 -23.28
CA ARG A 70 4.25 1.54 -23.14
C ARG A 70 3.97 0.54 -24.28
N ASN A 71 4.74 0.57 -25.36
CA ASN A 71 4.59 -0.35 -26.49
C ASN A 71 5.21 -1.73 -26.25
N GLU A 72 6.18 -1.88 -25.35
CA GLU A 72 6.84 -3.18 -25.13
C GLU A 72 5.93 -4.21 -24.42
N GLU A 73 5.03 -3.77 -23.54
CA GLU A 73 4.12 -4.67 -22.82
C GLU A 73 2.98 -5.16 -23.74
N GLN A 74 2.46 -4.30 -24.63
CA GLN A 74 1.44 -4.73 -25.61
C GLN A 74 2.02 -5.64 -26.69
N PHE A 75 3.27 -5.40 -27.14
CA PHE A 75 3.95 -6.27 -28.10
C PHE A 75 4.29 -7.65 -27.52
N LYS A 76 4.55 -7.76 -26.20
CA LYS A 76 4.74 -9.04 -25.51
C LYS A 76 3.44 -9.82 -25.35
N LEU A 77 2.33 -9.14 -25.05
CA LEU A 77 1.00 -9.75 -24.94
C LEU A 77 0.47 -10.23 -26.31
N GLN A 78 0.63 -9.42 -27.36
CA GLN A 78 0.17 -9.76 -28.71
C GLN A 78 1.04 -10.86 -29.36
N ASN A 79 2.36 -10.87 -29.13
CA ASN A 79 3.25 -11.96 -29.60
C ASN A 79 2.98 -13.31 -28.91
N ASN A 80 2.61 -13.31 -27.63
CA ASN A 80 2.26 -14.56 -26.93
C ASN A 80 0.94 -15.16 -27.44
N ILE A 81 -0.02 -14.33 -27.85
CA ILE A 81 -1.26 -14.78 -28.48
C ILE A 81 -0.99 -15.27 -29.92
N TYR A 82 -0.14 -14.57 -30.68
CA TYR A 82 0.19 -14.95 -32.06
C TYR A 82 1.02 -16.25 -32.15
N LYS A 83 2.02 -16.43 -31.28
CA LYS A 83 2.85 -17.66 -31.22
C LYS A 83 2.09 -18.92 -30.81
N ARG A 84 0.92 -18.78 -30.18
CA ARG A 84 0.06 -19.92 -29.83
C ARG A 84 -0.66 -20.51 -31.05
N ASN A 85 -0.91 -19.70 -32.08
CA ASN A 85 -1.78 -20.11 -33.19
C ASN A 85 -1.03 -20.41 -34.50
N TYR A 86 0.23 -20.00 -34.67
CA TYR A 86 1.05 -20.35 -35.85
C TYR A 86 2.54 -20.49 -35.51
N PRO A 87 3.15 -21.69 -35.62
CA PRO A 87 4.60 -21.82 -35.46
C PRO A 87 5.28 -21.49 -36.78
N VAL A 88 6.01 -20.37 -36.86
CA VAL A 88 6.96 -20.12 -37.96
C VAL A 88 8.30 -19.65 -37.39
N SER A 89 9.36 -20.17 -38.00
CA SER A 89 10.74 -20.22 -37.53
C SER A 89 11.60 -18.95 -37.72
N LYS A 90 12.63 -18.90 -36.85
CA LYS A 90 13.87 -18.10 -36.81
C LYS A 90 13.81 -16.67 -36.23
N PRO A 91 14.64 -16.34 -35.22
CA PRO A 91 14.67 -15.02 -34.60
C PRO A 91 15.55 -14.03 -35.39
N LEU A 92 15.09 -12.78 -35.47
CA LEU A 92 15.85 -11.65 -36.02
C LEU A 92 16.68 -10.96 -34.91
N ASN A 93 17.86 -10.47 -35.30
CA ASN A 93 19.00 -10.08 -34.46
C ASN A 93 18.80 -8.72 -33.74
N TYR A 94 18.90 -8.69 -32.41
CA TYR A 94 18.56 -7.55 -31.53
C TYR A 94 19.65 -6.46 -31.39
N LYS A 95 20.76 -6.54 -32.13
CA LYS A 95 21.95 -5.70 -31.94
C LYS A 95 21.85 -4.22 -32.36
N LYS A 96 20.68 -3.68 -32.73
CA LYS A 96 20.56 -2.27 -33.18
C LYS A 96 19.92 -1.28 -32.19
N VAL A 97 19.47 -1.73 -31.01
CA VAL A 97 18.81 -0.82 -30.03
C VAL A 97 19.78 -0.23 -28.99
N LEU A 98 21.03 -0.71 -28.91
CA LEU A 98 21.95 -0.34 -27.83
C LEU A 98 22.80 0.93 -28.07
N ILE A 99 22.66 1.64 -29.20
CA ILE A 99 23.58 2.75 -29.55
C ILE A 99 22.97 4.14 -29.29
N GLY A 100 21.68 4.24 -28.96
CA GLY A 100 21.01 5.53 -28.73
C GLY A 100 20.98 6.07 -27.28
N GLY A 101 21.56 5.35 -26.31
CA GLY A 101 21.39 5.64 -24.87
C GLY A 101 22.35 6.66 -24.26
N GLY A 102 23.31 7.20 -25.02
CA GLY A 102 24.47 7.91 -24.44
C GLY A 102 24.32 9.42 -24.20
N LEU A 103 23.32 10.10 -24.75
CA LEU A 103 23.31 11.57 -24.79
C LEU A 103 22.29 12.25 -23.87
N GLY A 104 21.33 11.51 -23.30
CA GLY A 104 20.29 12.07 -22.41
C GLY A 104 20.73 12.27 -20.96
N LEU A 105 21.77 11.58 -20.49
CA LEU A 105 22.22 11.62 -19.10
C LEU A 105 23.09 12.84 -18.76
N LEU A 106 23.74 13.45 -19.75
CA LEU A 106 24.63 14.60 -19.53
C LEU A 106 23.88 15.92 -19.32
N GLY A 107 22.71 16.09 -19.94
CA GLY A 107 21.88 17.29 -19.76
C GLY A 107 21.15 17.36 -18.42
N VAL A 108 20.91 16.21 -17.78
CA VAL A 108 20.22 16.13 -16.48
C VAL A 108 21.19 16.37 -15.32
N TYR A 109 22.47 16.01 -15.47
CA TYR A 109 23.45 16.13 -14.39
C TYR A 109 23.83 17.59 -14.06
N THR A 110 23.81 18.50 -15.05
CA THR A 110 24.27 19.88 -14.84
C THR A 110 23.21 20.80 -14.23
N THR A 111 21.92 20.46 -14.32
CA THR A 111 20.85 21.28 -13.73
C THR A 111 20.41 20.83 -12.33
N VAL A 112 20.70 19.59 -11.93
CA VAL A 112 20.33 19.05 -10.60
C VAL A 112 21.12 19.70 -9.46
N ASN A 113 22.36 20.16 -9.70
CA ASN A 113 23.15 20.85 -8.67
C ASN A 113 22.76 22.32 -8.45
N ALA A 114 21.90 22.91 -9.27
CA ALA A 114 21.57 24.33 -9.22
C ALA A 114 20.20 24.66 -8.61
N PHE A 115 19.37 23.68 -8.26
CA PHE A 115 18.01 23.92 -7.74
C PHE A 115 17.77 23.19 -6.42
N ASN A 116 18.26 23.81 -5.36
CA ASN A 116 17.91 23.51 -3.99
C ASN A 116 16.50 24.07 -3.73
N LEU A 117 15.47 23.23 -3.86
CA LEU A 117 14.09 23.56 -3.49
C LEU A 117 13.41 22.33 -2.88
N ASN A 118 13.56 22.27 -1.56
CA ASN A 118 12.59 21.71 -0.65
C ASN A 118 11.20 22.32 -0.94
N ASN A 119 10.15 21.49 -0.81
CA ASN A 119 8.72 21.84 -0.68
C ASN A 119 7.83 21.87 -1.96
N ALA A 120 7.27 20.68 -2.28
CA ALA A 120 5.85 20.35 -2.58
C ALA A 120 5.11 20.91 -3.83
N PRO A 121 3.93 20.36 -4.25
CA PRO A 121 3.40 18.96 -4.31
C PRO A 121 2.72 18.62 -5.69
N GLY A 122 2.19 17.37 -5.89
CA GLY A 122 1.17 17.05 -6.93
C GLY A 122 1.51 15.93 -7.95
N ILE A 123 1.50 14.61 -7.66
CA ILE A 123 0.46 13.54 -7.84
C ILE A 123 -0.17 13.50 -9.28
N GLN A 124 -0.35 12.42 -10.07
CA GLN A 124 -0.81 11.01 -9.91
C GLN A 124 -0.31 10.14 -11.11
N LEU A 125 0.27 8.94 -10.89
CA LEU A 125 -0.30 7.57 -10.86
C LEU A 125 -0.82 7.03 -12.21
N GLU A 126 -0.29 5.88 -12.64
CA GLU A 126 -1.11 4.79 -13.16
C GLU A 126 -0.51 3.43 -12.81
N ALA A 127 -1.39 2.53 -12.36
CA ALA A 127 -1.09 1.32 -11.60
C ALA A 127 -0.92 0.09 -12.50
N LYS A 128 0.01 -0.79 -12.11
CA LYS A 128 0.16 -2.12 -12.70
C LYS A 128 -0.81 -3.07 -11.99
N HIS A 129 -1.85 -3.54 -12.69
CA HIS A 129 -2.69 -4.66 -12.23
C HIS A 129 -2.07 -5.99 -12.65
N PRO A 130 -1.77 -6.91 -11.73
CA PRO A 130 -1.53 -8.31 -12.05
C PRO A 130 -2.85 -9.06 -12.18
N GLN A 131 -2.94 -9.92 -13.20
CA GLN A 131 -4.12 -10.66 -13.62
C GLN A 131 -4.62 -11.67 -12.57
N SER A 132 -5.94 -11.87 -12.61
CA SER A 132 -6.75 -12.80 -11.82
C SER A 132 -6.43 -14.27 -12.12
N ASN A 133 -5.93 -14.97 -11.11
CA ASN A 133 -6.13 -16.42 -10.93
C ASN A 133 -7.19 -16.58 -9.83
N GLU A 134 -8.08 -17.58 -9.94
CA GLU A 134 -9.20 -17.83 -9.01
C GLU A 134 -8.79 -18.05 -7.52
N GLU A 135 -7.49 -18.13 -7.25
CA GLU A 135 -6.88 -18.18 -5.91
C GLU A 135 -6.73 -16.81 -5.23
N ASN A 136 -6.87 -15.71 -5.97
CA ASN A 136 -6.59 -14.37 -5.51
C ASN A 136 -7.87 -13.55 -5.36
N ILE A 137 -8.06 -12.92 -4.21
CA ILE A 137 -9.18 -12.04 -3.89
C ILE A 137 -8.77 -10.60 -4.16
N ILE A 138 -9.52 -9.92 -5.02
CA ILE A 138 -9.27 -8.53 -5.38
C ILE A 138 -10.05 -7.62 -4.41
N GLU A 139 -9.33 -6.76 -3.68
CA GLU A 139 -9.91 -5.74 -2.83
C GLU A 139 -10.53 -4.62 -3.70
N SER A 140 -11.80 -4.30 -3.48
CA SER A 140 -12.61 -3.51 -4.41
C SER A 140 -12.19 -2.03 -4.55
N CYS A 141 -11.57 -1.43 -3.54
CA CYS A 141 -11.20 0.00 -3.56
C CYS A 141 -9.83 0.28 -4.19
N THR A 142 -8.88 -0.61 -4.02
CA THR A 142 -7.48 -0.45 -4.48
C THR A 142 -7.17 -1.36 -5.65
N GLY A 143 -8.00 -2.38 -5.88
CA GLY A 143 -7.76 -3.46 -6.83
C GLY A 143 -6.54 -4.31 -6.47
N LEU A 144 -6.11 -4.28 -5.20
CA LEU A 144 -5.03 -5.13 -4.72
C LEU A 144 -5.48 -6.59 -4.63
N SER A 145 -4.60 -7.47 -5.10
CA SER A 145 -4.80 -8.92 -5.07
C SER A 145 -4.23 -9.50 -3.78
N TYR A 146 -5.11 -10.02 -2.92
CA TYR A 146 -4.77 -10.82 -1.75
C TYR A 146 -4.83 -12.31 -2.09
N PRO A 147 -3.75 -13.08 -1.95
CA PRO A 147 -3.82 -14.53 -2.10
C PRO A 147 -4.75 -15.14 -1.05
N ARG A 148 -5.56 -16.12 -1.43
CA ARG A 148 -6.46 -16.81 -0.49
C ARG A 148 -5.69 -17.54 0.61
N TYR A 149 -4.51 -18.05 0.29
CA TYR A 149 -3.64 -18.77 1.22
C TYR A 149 -2.25 -18.15 1.24
N ILE A 150 -1.66 -18.02 2.42
CA ILE A 150 -0.28 -17.58 2.60
C ILE A 150 0.46 -18.47 3.59
N GLN A 151 1.78 -18.53 3.41
CA GLN A 151 2.72 -19.05 4.40
C GLN A 151 3.61 -17.88 4.84
N PRO A 152 3.39 -17.35 6.04
CA PRO A 152 4.06 -16.12 6.46
C PRO A 152 5.54 -16.32 6.82
N LEU A 153 5.93 -17.55 7.18
CA LEU A 153 7.32 -17.94 7.39
C LEU A 153 7.65 -19.13 6.50
N LYS A 154 8.64 -18.96 5.62
CA LYS A 154 9.16 -20.04 4.78
C LYS A 154 9.68 -21.24 5.59
N GLU A 155 10.03 -21.00 6.85
CA GLU A 155 10.60 -21.99 7.78
C GLU A 155 9.55 -22.75 8.60
N SER A 156 8.26 -22.43 8.46
CA SER A 156 7.15 -23.13 9.11
C SER A 156 6.20 -23.71 8.06
N PRO A 157 6.59 -24.81 7.37
CA PRO A 157 5.87 -25.34 6.21
C PRO A 157 4.42 -25.77 6.50
N ASN A 158 4.05 -25.98 7.77
CA ASN A 158 2.73 -26.48 8.16
C ASN A 158 1.74 -25.41 8.61
N SER A 159 2.15 -24.14 8.79
CA SER A 159 1.24 -23.07 9.19
C SER A 159 0.73 -22.31 7.96
N THR A 160 -0.25 -22.91 7.28
CA THR A 160 -0.99 -22.25 6.20
C THR A 160 -2.08 -21.35 6.77
N PHE A 161 -2.11 -20.10 6.32
CA PHE A 161 -3.11 -19.11 6.75
C PHE A 161 -4.06 -18.81 5.61
N GLN A 162 -5.36 -18.76 5.89
CA GLN A 162 -6.41 -18.42 4.93
C GLN A 162 -6.93 -17.00 5.17
N LEU A 163 -7.16 -16.26 4.07
CA LEU A 163 -7.76 -14.93 4.12
C LEU A 163 -9.21 -15.03 4.61
N VAL A 164 -9.51 -14.34 5.71
CA VAL A 164 -10.85 -14.24 6.30
C VAL A 164 -11.48 -12.87 6.08
N GLY A 165 -10.68 -11.85 5.80
CA GLY A 165 -11.21 -10.59 5.32
C GLY A 165 -10.18 -9.61 4.81
N CYS A 166 -10.61 -8.69 3.96
CA CYS A 166 -9.77 -7.61 3.44
C CYS A 166 -10.56 -6.30 3.36
N GLY A 167 -9.87 -5.17 3.35
CA GLY A 167 -10.50 -3.86 3.23
C GLY A 167 -9.49 -2.74 3.17
N VAL A 168 -9.95 -1.50 3.39
CA VAL A 168 -9.08 -0.32 3.26
C VAL A 168 -9.23 0.67 4.39
N ARG A 169 -8.10 1.26 4.78
CA ARG A 169 -8.10 2.44 5.64
C ARG A 169 -8.15 3.71 4.81
N LYS A 170 -9.14 4.55 5.10
CA LYS A 170 -9.21 5.94 4.63
C LYS A 170 -8.71 6.91 5.70
N VAL A 171 -8.10 8.02 5.29
CA VAL A 171 -7.72 9.11 6.21
C VAL A 171 -8.87 10.10 6.37
N THR A 172 -9.11 10.53 7.60
CA THR A 172 -10.29 11.33 8.00
C THR A 172 -10.38 12.71 7.35
N PHE A 173 -9.23 13.35 7.04
CA PHE A 173 -9.21 14.74 6.56
C PHE A 173 -9.53 14.90 5.07
N MET A 174 -9.24 13.88 4.26
CA MET A 174 -9.30 13.98 2.79
C MET A 174 -9.97 12.76 2.12
N GLY A 175 -10.41 11.77 2.90
CA GLY A 175 -11.10 10.57 2.42
C GLY A 175 -10.25 9.60 1.59
N PHE A 176 -8.96 9.87 1.41
CA PHE A 176 -8.08 9.04 0.59
C PHE A 176 -7.67 7.74 1.29
N THR A 177 -7.54 6.67 0.49
CA THR A 177 -7.04 5.38 0.96
C THR A 177 -5.54 5.45 1.27
N ALA A 178 -5.17 5.24 2.53
CA ALA A 178 -3.77 5.21 2.98
C ALA A 178 -3.14 3.84 2.73
N TYR A 179 -3.85 2.77 3.08
CA TYR A 179 -3.41 1.40 2.90
C TYR A 179 -4.59 0.45 2.79
N SER A 180 -4.32 -0.70 2.17
CA SER A 180 -5.18 -1.87 2.20
C SER A 180 -4.76 -2.81 3.34
N ILE A 181 -5.72 -3.53 3.90
CA ILE A 181 -5.52 -4.51 4.96
C ILE A 181 -6.07 -5.87 4.53
N GLY A 182 -5.34 -6.94 4.86
CA GLY A 182 -5.82 -8.31 4.81
C GLY A 182 -5.64 -8.98 6.16
N ILE A 183 -6.63 -9.75 6.59
CA ILE A 183 -6.61 -10.55 7.82
C ILE A 183 -6.67 -12.01 7.43
N TYR A 184 -5.75 -12.80 7.98
CA TYR A 184 -5.66 -14.23 7.74
C TYR A 184 -5.64 -14.99 9.06
N ILE A 185 -6.21 -16.19 9.08
CA ILE A 185 -6.22 -17.09 10.24
C ILE A 185 -5.58 -18.42 9.83
N ASN A 186 -4.81 -19.05 10.72
CA ASN A 186 -4.28 -20.39 10.48
C ASN A 186 -5.43 -21.38 10.17
N ASN A 187 -5.28 -22.22 9.15
CA ASN A 187 -6.32 -23.12 8.68
C ASN A 187 -6.85 -24.07 9.75
N GLU A 188 -5.98 -24.61 10.62
CA GLU A 188 -6.40 -25.50 11.71
C GLU A 188 -7.23 -24.75 12.75
N HIS A 189 -6.82 -23.51 13.07
CA HIS A 189 -7.53 -22.64 14.00
C HIS A 189 -8.85 -22.12 13.44
N LEU A 190 -8.89 -21.82 12.14
CA LEU A 190 -10.11 -21.45 11.43
C LEU A 190 -11.13 -22.59 11.46
N ASN A 191 -10.70 -23.82 11.23
CA ASN A 191 -11.59 -24.99 11.33
C ASN A 191 -12.14 -25.17 12.75
N LYS A 192 -11.32 -24.95 13.79
CA LYS A 192 -11.77 -24.96 15.19
C LYS A 192 -12.79 -23.84 15.45
N LEU A 193 -12.52 -22.64 14.94
CA LEU A 193 -13.41 -21.48 15.04
C LEU A 193 -14.77 -21.77 14.40
N LEU A 194 -14.81 -22.27 13.16
CA LEU A 194 -16.05 -22.56 12.44
C LEU A 194 -16.87 -23.69 13.07
N ASN A 195 -16.24 -24.60 13.81
CA ASN A 195 -16.92 -25.66 14.55
C ASN A 195 -17.52 -25.18 15.89
N ASN A 196 -17.09 -24.01 16.40
CA ASN A 196 -17.65 -23.41 17.60
C ASN A 196 -19.09 -22.95 17.35
N SER A 197 -20.00 -23.24 18.28
CA SER A 197 -21.43 -22.91 18.17
C SER A 197 -21.70 -21.43 17.91
N LYS A 198 -20.87 -20.53 18.47
CA LYS A 198 -20.97 -19.08 18.25
C LYS A 198 -20.77 -18.66 16.80
N TRP A 199 -19.94 -19.40 16.04
CA TRP A 199 -19.54 -19.07 14.67
C TRP A 199 -20.33 -19.83 13.61
N LYS A 200 -21.00 -20.93 13.97
CA LYS A 200 -21.80 -21.75 13.03
C LYS A 200 -22.86 -20.94 12.28
N ASN A 201 -23.43 -19.93 12.94
CA ASN A 201 -24.47 -19.07 12.38
C ASN A 201 -23.94 -17.65 12.11
N PHE A 202 -22.65 -17.51 11.76
CA PHE A 202 -22.05 -16.22 11.49
C PHE A 202 -22.87 -15.44 10.45
N ASN A 203 -23.40 -14.29 10.86
CA ASN A 203 -24.11 -13.38 9.97
C ASN A 203 -23.26 -12.13 9.73
N LYS A 204 -22.79 -11.96 8.50
CA LYS A 204 -21.96 -10.83 8.09
C LYS A 204 -22.65 -9.48 8.31
N GLN A 205 -23.93 -9.36 7.98
CA GLN A 205 -24.65 -8.08 8.11
C GLN A 205 -24.85 -7.72 9.58
N GLU A 206 -25.18 -8.71 10.40
CA GLU A 206 -25.31 -8.53 11.84
C GLU A 206 -23.95 -8.19 12.47
N PHE A 207 -22.87 -8.86 12.07
CA PHE A 207 -21.52 -8.54 12.53
C PHE A 207 -21.10 -7.10 12.23
N LEU A 208 -21.52 -6.54 11.11
CA LEU A 208 -21.17 -5.17 10.72
C LEU A 208 -22.07 -4.11 11.37
N ASN A 209 -23.33 -4.44 11.65
CA ASN A 209 -24.35 -3.47 12.08
C ASN A 209 -24.69 -3.55 13.57
N ASN A 210 -24.53 -4.72 14.21
CA ASN A 210 -24.82 -4.96 15.61
C ASN A 210 -23.51 -4.98 16.42
N ASN A 211 -23.29 -3.92 17.19
CA ASN A 211 -22.04 -3.75 17.93
C ASN A 211 -21.86 -4.76 19.07
N ASP A 212 -22.95 -5.23 19.68
CA ASP A 212 -22.85 -6.18 20.80
C ASP A 212 -22.48 -7.57 20.27
N TYR A 213 -23.12 -7.99 19.18
CA TYR A 213 -22.76 -9.22 18.45
C TYR A 213 -21.34 -9.17 17.87
N ASN A 214 -20.94 -8.02 17.33
CA ASN A 214 -19.58 -7.77 16.85
C ASN A 214 -18.53 -7.93 17.95
N GLU A 215 -18.72 -7.25 19.09
CA GLU A 215 -17.77 -7.30 20.21
C GLU A 215 -17.72 -8.68 20.88
N GLU A 216 -18.85 -9.40 20.97
CA GLU A 216 -18.88 -10.77 21.48
C GLU A 216 -18.00 -11.71 20.64
N LEU A 217 -18.14 -11.66 19.31
CA LEU A 217 -17.35 -12.49 18.40
C LEU A 217 -15.89 -12.07 18.37
N ILE A 218 -15.58 -10.77 18.41
CA ILE A 218 -14.20 -10.29 18.52
C ILE A 218 -13.57 -10.75 19.84
N GLN A 219 -14.31 -10.72 20.95
CA GLN A 219 -13.84 -11.22 22.24
C GLN A 219 -13.57 -12.73 22.19
N ASP A 220 -14.40 -13.50 21.50
CA ASP A 220 -14.19 -14.94 21.29
C ASP A 220 -12.92 -15.21 20.47
N LEU A 221 -12.68 -14.45 19.38
CA LEU A 221 -11.44 -14.55 18.58
C LEU A 221 -10.18 -14.24 19.40
N ILE A 222 -10.25 -13.21 20.26
CA ILE A 222 -9.11 -12.69 21.01
C ILE A 222 -8.79 -13.53 22.25
N SER A 223 -9.82 -14.03 22.93
CA SER A 223 -9.67 -14.85 24.15
C SER A 223 -9.11 -16.24 23.85
N ASN A 224 -9.33 -16.74 22.63
CA ASN A 224 -8.71 -17.97 22.17
C ASN A 224 -7.26 -17.71 21.68
N ASN A 225 -6.38 -18.67 21.94
CA ASN A 225 -5.03 -18.68 21.37
C ASN A 225 -5.09 -19.13 19.91
N TYR A 226 -5.69 -18.32 19.04
CA TYR A 226 -5.64 -18.54 17.60
C TYR A 226 -4.47 -17.78 16.98
N GLU A 227 -3.81 -18.45 16.04
CA GLU A 227 -2.80 -17.84 15.19
C GLU A 227 -3.47 -17.08 14.05
N PHE A 228 -3.08 -15.83 13.89
CA PHE A 228 -3.58 -14.97 12.82
C PHE A 228 -2.51 -14.00 12.34
N LEU A 229 -2.75 -13.43 11.17
CA LEU A 229 -1.87 -12.48 10.51
C LEU A 229 -2.67 -11.27 10.03
N ILE A 230 -2.18 -10.08 10.34
CA ILE A 230 -2.66 -8.81 9.80
C ILE A 230 -1.62 -8.29 8.81
N GLN A 231 -2.00 -8.14 7.54
CA GLN A 231 -1.16 -7.64 6.46
C GLN A 231 -1.60 -6.24 6.06
N ILE A 232 -0.71 -5.27 6.22
CA ILE A 232 -0.89 -3.89 5.76
C ILE A 232 -0.08 -3.69 4.48
N ILE A 233 -0.75 -3.17 3.45
CA ILE A 233 -0.14 -2.84 2.15
C ILE A 233 -0.39 -1.36 1.86
N PRO A 234 0.64 -0.48 1.98
CA PRO A 234 0.52 0.92 1.62
C PRO A 234 0.23 1.07 0.13
N VAL A 235 -0.77 1.89 -0.21
CA VAL A 235 -1.16 2.15 -1.62
C VAL A 235 -0.79 3.55 -2.08
N ARG A 236 -0.08 4.30 -1.22
CA ARG A 236 0.40 5.66 -1.47
C ARG A 236 1.74 5.87 -0.76
N ASN A 237 2.49 6.87 -1.23
CA ASN A 237 3.71 7.32 -0.54
C ASN A 237 3.35 7.73 0.89
N THR A 238 3.94 7.04 1.85
CA THR A 238 3.76 7.31 3.26
C THR A 238 5.05 7.03 4.01
N ASN A 239 5.19 7.65 5.17
CA ASN A 239 6.29 7.39 6.09
C ASN A 239 5.86 6.31 7.10
N GLY A 240 6.80 5.48 7.53
CA GLY A 240 6.59 4.52 8.60
C GLY A 240 6.10 5.19 9.88
N SER A 241 6.56 6.41 10.17
CA SER A 241 6.07 7.22 11.28
C SER A 241 4.56 7.53 11.20
N HIS A 242 4.00 7.70 10.00
CA HIS A 242 2.56 7.96 9.84
C HIS A 242 1.71 6.70 10.07
N ILE A 243 2.14 5.56 9.50
CA ILE A 243 1.46 4.27 9.73
C ILE A 243 1.54 3.90 11.21
N LYS A 244 2.76 3.93 11.77
CA LYS A 244 3.02 3.74 13.21
C LYS A 244 2.10 4.62 14.05
N GLY A 245 2.10 5.92 13.81
CA GLY A 245 1.34 6.87 14.62
C GLY A 245 -0.15 6.56 14.65
N GLY A 246 -0.73 6.09 13.53
CA GLY A 246 -2.14 5.68 13.48
C GLY A 246 -2.43 4.41 14.30
N LEU A 247 -1.53 3.44 14.26
CA LEU A 247 -1.68 2.17 15.00
C LEU A 247 -1.47 2.39 16.50
N ILE A 248 -0.41 3.11 16.88
CA ILE A 248 -0.10 3.44 18.28
C ILE A 248 -1.25 4.22 18.92
N ARG A 249 -1.82 5.21 18.23
CA ARG A 249 -3.01 5.93 18.73
C ARG A 249 -4.22 5.03 18.95
N SER A 250 -4.39 4.02 18.09
CA SER A 250 -5.49 3.06 18.23
C SER A 250 -5.28 2.15 19.43
N LEU A 251 -4.05 1.69 19.67
CA LEU A 251 -3.69 0.94 20.87
C LEU A 251 -3.85 1.77 22.14
N GLN A 252 -3.33 3.00 22.17
CA GLN A 252 -3.49 3.91 23.31
C GLN A 252 -4.97 4.18 23.63
N TYR A 253 -5.81 4.30 22.60
CA TYR A 253 -7.25 4.41 22.78
C TYR A 253 -7.82 3.16 23.50
N GLN A 254 -7.48 1.95 23.05
CA GLN A 254 -7.92 0.70 23.70
C GLN A 254 -7.41 0.58 25.14
N LEU A 255 -6.15 0.95 25.39
CA LEU A 255 -5.56 0.95 26.73
C LEU A 255 -6.33 1.87 27.68
N ASN A 256 -6.69 3.07 27.23
CA ASN A 256 -7.48 4.01 28.02
C ASN A 256 -8.88 3.50 28.33
N GLN A 257 -9.49 2.74 27.42
CA GLN A 257 -10.82 2.14 27.63
C GLN A 257 -10.79 1.01 28.68
N GLN A 258 -9.70 0.23 28.73
CA GLN A 258 -9.53 -0.93 29.62
C GLN A 258 -8.80 -0.59 30.93
N LYS A 259 -8.42 0.68 31.13
CA LYS A 259 -7.51 1.09 32.21
C LYS A 259 -8.02 0.75 33.61
N GLN A 260 -9.33 0.71 33.82
CA GLN A 260 -9.93 0.40 35.12
C GLN A 260 -9.87 -1.09 35.46
N ASP A 261 -9.73 -1.96 34.47
CA ASP A 261 -9.74 -3.42 34.62
C ASP A 261 -8.33 -4.02 34.73
N LEU A 262 -7.29 -3.20 34.57
CA LEU A 262 -5.89 -3.62 34.52
C LEU A 262 -5.14 -3.28 35.80
N SER A 263 -4.24 -4.16 36.24
CA SER A 263 -3.35 -3.88 37.36
C SER A 263 -2.31 -2.81 36.98
N THR A 264 -1.71 -2.15 37.98
CA THR A 264 -0.64 -1.17 37.74
C THR A 264 0.57 -1.79 37.03
N HIS A 265 0.88 -3.06 37.32
CA HIS A 265 1.93 -3.80 36.63
C HIS A 265 1.57 -4.03 35.16
N ASP A 266 0.34 -4.49 34.88
CA ASP A 266 -0.09 -4.77 33.50
C ASP A 266 -0.08 -3.50 32.64
N LEU A 267 -0.50 -2.37 33.22
CA LEU A 267 -0.45 -1.08 32.55
C LEU A 267 0.98 -0.71 32.12
N GLN A 268 1.95 -0.86 33.03
CA GLN A 268 3.34 -0.55 32.74
C GLN A 268 3.95 -1.49 31.69
N ASP A 269 3.61 -2.78 31.76
CA ASP A 269 4.04 -3.78 30.79
C ASP A 269 3.46 -3.51 29.39
N ILE A 270 2.17 -3.18 29.31
CA ILE A 270 1.51 -2.81 28.05
C ILE A 270 2.09 -1.52 27.48
N GLU A 271 2.32 -0.49 28.29
CA GLU A 271 2.94 0.76 27.84
C GLU A 271 4.34 0.53 27.27
N THR A 272 5.14 -0.30 27.94
CA THR A 272 6.47 -0.72 27.45
C THR A 272 6.35 -1.45 26.12
N SER A 273 5.42 -2.41 26.03
CA SER A 273 5.14 -3.18 24.82
C SER A 273 4.65 -2.31 23.64
N ILE A 274 3.86 -1.27 23.89
CA ILE A 274 3.44 -0.29 22.86
C ILE A 274 4.66 0.46 22.33
N ASN A 275 5.58 0.84 23.21
CA ASN A 275 6.81 1.54 22.82
C ASN A 275 7.73 0.63 21.99
N GLU A 276 7.95 -0.61 22.41
CA GLU A 276 8.71 -1.62 21.68
C GLU A 276 8.10 -1.91 20.31
N PHE A 277 6.78 -2.15 20.26
CA PHE A 277 6.04 -2.29 19.02
C PHE A 277 6.28 -1.10 18.08
N GLY A 278 6.23 0.12 18.61
CA GLY A 278 6.52 1.34 17.87
C GLY A 278 7.95 1.45 17.35
N GLN A 279 8.92 0.73 17.90
CA GLN A 279 10.31 0.70 17.43
C GLN A 279 10.53 -0.29 16.27
N THR A 280 9.65 -1.27 16.09
CA THR A 280 9.71 -2.23 14.98
C THR A 280 9.42 -1.62 13.60
N PHE A 281 8.83 -0.41 13.56
CA PHE A 281 8.47 0.28 12.33
C PHE A 281 9.68 0.96 11.67
N PRO A 282 9.75 0.98 10.33
CA PRO A 282 10.84 1.64 9.62
C PRO A 282 10.84 3.16 9.86
N LYS A 283 12.02 3.71 10.14
CA LYS A 283 12.27 5.15 10.29
C LYS A 283 12.51 5.76 8.90
N GLY A 284 11.48 5.86 8.06
CA GLY A 284 11.65 6.37 6.70
C GLY A 284 10.43 6.16 5.81
N MET A 285 10.59 6.45 4.52
CA MET A 285 9.56 6.13 3.54
C MET A 285 9.34 4.62 3.47
N ILE A 286 8.07 4.22 3.41
CA ILE A 286 7.70 2.84 3.14
C ILE A 286 7.38 2.73 1.65
N GLU A 287 7.97 1.72 1.01
CA GLU A 287 7.72 1.42 -0.39
C GLU A 287 6.24 1.07 -0.60
N ILE A 288 5.61 1.70 -1.60
CA ILE A 288 4.24 1.38 -1.98
C ILE A 288 4.18 -0.11 -2.34
N TYR A 289 3.14 -0.80 -1.89
CA TYR A 289 2.92 -2.23 -2.08
C TYR A 289 3.84 -3.17 -1.29
N SER A 290 4.75 -2.64 -0.46
CA SER A 290 5.44 -3.47 0.53
C SER A 290 4.44 -4.07 1.52
N LYS A 291 4.74 -5.28 1.99
CA LYS A 291 3.88 -6.05 2.89
C LYS A 291 4.40 -5.95 4.31
N LEU A 292 3.72 -5.17 5.14
CA LEU A 292 3.97 -5.12 6.57
C LEU A 292 3.04 -6.10 7.27
N ASN A 293 3.57 -7.21 7.78
CA ASN A 293 2.78 -8.23 8.46
C ASN A 293 3.00 -8.19 9.96
N PHE A 294 1.90 -8.34 10.70
CA PHE A 294 1.87 -8.58 12.13
C PHE A 294 1.29 -9.97 12.37
N ILE A 295 2.06 -10.84 13.00
CA ILE A 295 1.77 -12.27 13.04
C ILE A 295 1.71 -12.72 14.50
N LYS A 296 0.62 -13.37 14.89
CA LYS A 296 0.50 -14.09 16.18
C LYS A 296 0.74 -15.58 15.91
N LEU A 297 1.76 -16.15 16.53
CA LEU A 297 2.13 -17.57 16.42
C LEU A 297 2.20 -18.21 17.79
N ILE A 298 1.86 -19.49 17.93
CA ILE A 298 1.96 -20.23 19.19
C ILE A 298 3.25 -21.04 19.15
N LYS A 299 4.16 -20.83 20.09
CA LYS A 299 5.35 -21.69 20.21
C LYS A 299 4.91 -23.08 20.66
N THR A 300 5.29 -24.11 19.90
CA THR A 300 5.03 -25.53 20.19
C THR A 300 5.47 -25.95 21.60
N ASN A 301 6.47 -25.28 22.18
CA ASN A 301 7.08 -25.68 23.45
C ASN A 301 6.59 -24.90 24.68
N ASN A 302 6.08 -23.67 24.51
CA ASN A 302 5.79 -22.77 25.64
C ASN A 302 4.30 -22.39 25.75
N SER A 303 3.43 -22.76 24.80
CA SER A 303 2.01 -22.35 24.72
C SER A 303 1.75 -20.83 24.65
N GLU A 304 2.76 -20.00 24.92
CA GLU A 304 2.69 -18.55 24.85
C GLU A 304 2.77 -18.08 23.39
N PRO A 305 1.85 -17.19 22.97
CA PRO A 305 1.86 -16.65 21.63
C PRO A 305 2.94 -15.56 21.49
N ILE A 306 3.63 -15.58 20.35
CA ILE A 306 4.61 -14.57 19.96
C ILE A 306 4.00 -13.65 18.93
N VAL A 307 4.25 -12.35 19.10
CA VAL A 307 3.95 -11.34 18.10
C VAL A 307 5.20 -11.03 17.29
N MET A 308 5.15 -11.31 15.99
CA MET A 308 6.22 -11.05 15.05
C MET A 308 5.83 -9.92 14.11
N VAL A 309 6.77 -9.00 13.86
CA VAL A 309 6.62 -7.96 12.84
C VAL A 309 7.56 -8.26 11.70
N THR A 310 7.04 -8.35 10.47
CA THR A 310 7.84 -8.58 9.27
C THR A 310 7.54 -7.54 8.20
N GLN A 311 8.53 -7.23 7.38
CA GLN A 311 8.36 -6.42 6.17
C GLN A 311 8.91 -7.20 4.97
N ASP A 312 8.06 -7.47 3.99
CA ASP A 312 8.40 -8.26 2.79
C ASP A 312 9.08 -9.58 3.15
N ASN A 313 8.54 -10.25 4.19
CA ASN A 313 9.03 -11.50 4.79
C ASN A 313 10.37 -11.40 5.54
N ASN A 314 10.95 -10.20 5.70
CA ASN A 314 12.11 -9.99 6.56
C ASN A 314 11.65 -9.66 7.98
N LEU A 315 12.19 -10.38 8.97
CA LEU A 315 11.93 -10.13 10.39
C LEU A 315 12.42 -8.73 10.79
N ARG A 316 11.51 -7.94 11.39
CA ARG A 316 11.82 -6.61 11.95
C ARG A 316 12.01 -6.65 13.46
N GLY A 317 11.29 -7.52 14.14
CA GLY A 317 11.37 -7.67 15.58
C GLY A 317 10.23 -8.51 16.15
N TYR A 318 10.29 -8.70 17.46
CA TYR A 318 9.28 -9.38 18.26
C TYR A 318 8.70 -8.40 19.27
N VAL A 319 7.46 -8.63 19.66
CA VAL A 319 6.81 -7.93 20.76
C VAL A 319 6.27 -8.97 21.72
N ASP A 320 6.74 -8.93 22.96
CA ASP A 320 6.45 -9.97 23.95
C ASP A 320 5.18 -9.68 24.75
N ASN A 321 4.11 -9.31 24.04
CA ASN A 321 2.83 -9.04 24.67
C ASN A 321 1.66 -9.21 23.68
N GLN A 322 0.82 -10.22 23.94
CA GLN A 322 -0.34 -10.54 23.10
C GLN A 322 -1.43 -9.47 23.10
N TRP A 323 -1.47 -8.61 24.12
CA TRP A 323 -2.43 -7.51 24.20
C TRP A 323 -2.31 -6.60 22.97
N ILE A 324 -1.08 -6.40 22.45
CA ILE A 324 -0.81 -5.55 21.29
C ILE A 324 -1.50 -6.10 20.04
N ILE A 325 -1.25 -7.36 19.68
CA ILE A 325 -1.78 -7.94 18.44
C ILE A 325 -3.29 -8.17 18.52
N ASN A 326 -3.81 -8.53 19.69
CA ASN A 326 -5.22 -8.74 19.94
C ASN A 326 -6.01 -7.43 19.82
N ASN A 327 -5.52 -6.34 20.43
CA ASN A 327 -6.18 -5.04 20.33
C ASN A 327 -5.95 -4.36 18.98
N LEU A 328 -4.88 -4.71 18.26
CA LEU A 328 -4.72 -4.34 16.87
C LEU A 328 -5.81 -5.00 16.00
N LEU A 329 -6.05 -6.30 16.19
CA LEU A 329 -7.14 -7.02 15.51
C LEU A 329 -8.51 -6.41 15.84
N ARG A 330 -8.80 -6.17 17.13
CA ARG A 330 -10.03 -5.50 17.57
C ARG A 330 -10.22 -4.14 16.88
N ALA A 331 -9.18 -3.31 16.82
CA ALA A 331 -9.24 -1.98 16.22
C ALA A 331 -9.59 -1.99 14.71
N TYR A 332 -9.39 -3.12 14.02
CA TYR A 332 -9.80 -3.29 12.62
C TYR A 332 -11.18 -3.91 12.45
N LEU A 333 -11.66 -4.66 13.44
CA LEU A 333 -12.94 -5.37 13.37
C LEU A 333 -14.10 -4.63 14.06
N SER A 334 -13.83 -3.69 14.98
CA SER A 334 -14.87 -2.99 15.76
C SER A 334 -15.50 -1.78 15.04
N GLY A 335 -16.83 -1.70 15.05
CA GLY A 335 -17.63 -0.85 14.15
C GLY A 335 -17.91 0.60 14.57
N LYS A 336 -17.82 0.98 15.86
CA LYS A 336 -18.40 2.26 16.34
C LYS A 336 -17.64 3.53 15.92
N LYS A 337 -16.34 3.46 15.65
CA LYS A 337 -15.48 4.56 15.15
C LYS A 337 -14.06 4.02 15.14
N LEU A 338 -13.54 3.45 14.05
CA LEU A 338 -12.09 3.24 13.84
C LEU A 338 -11.78 2.64 12.44
N ILE A 339 -10.60 3.06 11.95
CA ILE A 339 -9.75 2.64 10.83
C ILE A 339 -10.39 2.29 9.45
N SER A 340 -11.42 1.46 9.32
CA SER A 340 -11.89 0.93 8.03
C SER A 340 -13.40 0.66 8.03
N GLN A 341 -14.22 1.72 8.10
CA GLN A 341 -15.68 1.55 8.16
C GLN A 341 -16.33 1.15 6.82
N GLU A 342 -15.72 1.45 5.67
CA GLU A 342 -16.49 1.47 4.42
C GLU A 342 -16.34 0.25 3.50
N ASN A 343 -15.33 -0.63 3.68
CA ASN A 343 -15.06 -1.68 2.68
C ASN A 343 -14.42 -2.96 3.25
N PHE A 344 -14.72 -3.32 4.50
CA PHE A 344 -14.18 -4.56 5.06
C PHE A 344 -15.00 -5.77 4.59
N ILE A 345 -14.48 -6.50 3.60
CA ILE A 345 -15.03 -7.75 3.10
C ILE A 345 -14.65 -8.86 4.07
N ILE A 346 -15.56 -9.20 4.98
CA ILE A 346 -15.46 -10.43 5.79
C ILE A 346 -16.04 -11.59 4.98
N ARG A 347 -15.37 -12.74 5.02
CA ARG A 347 -15.77 -14.00 4.38
C ARG A 347 -16.27 -15.02 5.38
#